data_AF-A0A7Y7PCL0-F1
#
_entry.id   AF-A0A7Y7PCL0-F1
#
_cell.length_a   1.000
_cell.length_b   1.000
_cell.length_c   1.000
_cell.angle_alpha   90.00
_cell.angle_beta   90.00
_cell.angle_gamma   90.00
#
_symmetry.space_group_name_H-M   'P 1'
#
loop_
_entity.id
_entity.type
_entity.pdbx_description
1 polymer ?
#
loop_
_entity_poly.entity_id
_entity_poly.type
_entity_poly.pdbx_seq_one_letter_code
_entity_poly.pdbx_strand_id
1 'polypeptide(L)'
;MELVKVDIGLLFWMTLTFGILLFILGKYAWKPIMKMLHEREESIDKALNAAEDAKKEMLKLKAGNEQLLLEAKEERDALLRDARKVKESIIEEARAKANEEANRIIENARESIQYEKLAAINDLKNQIASISIEIAEKLLGQELSNKEKQKELTEKLLKEVKIN
;
A
#
# COMPACT_ATOMS: atom_id res chain seq x y z
N MET A 1 69.75 85.63 28.15
CA MET A 1 69.42 84.24 27.79
C MET A 1 70.63 83.36 28.09
N GLU A 2 70.79 82.94 29.34
CA GLU A 2 71.60 81.75 29.66
C GLU A 2 70.61 80.61 29.85
N LEU A 3 70.18 80.00 28.75
CA LEU A 3 69.39 78.78 28.78
C LEU A 3 70.27 77.68 28.21
N VAL A 4 70.46 76.65 29.03
CA VAL A 4 71.24 75.42 28.76
C VAL A 4 72.76 75.57 28.95
N LYS A 5 73.19 75.70 30.22
CA LYS A 5 74.41 74.99 30.62
C LYS A 5 74.03 73.51 30.66
N VAL A 6 74.55 72.74 29.71
CA VAL A 6 74.42 71.28 29.73
C VAL A 6 75.14 70.79 30.98
N ASP A 7 74.39 70.55 32.05
CA ASP A 7 74.91 69.91 33.24
C ASP A 7 75.17 68.45 32.90
N ILE A 8 76.45 68.09 32.78
CA ILE A 8 76.91 66.74 32.44
C ILE A 8 76.34 65.70 33.42
N GLY A 9 76.08 66.09 34.68
CA GLY A 9 75.43 65.23 35.66
C GLY A 9 73.98 64.92 35.29
N LEU A 10 73.24 65.90 34.78
CA LEU A 10 71.83 65.77 34.41
C LEU A 10 71.66 64.90 33.15
N LEU A 11 72.55 65.05 32.16
CA LEU A 11 72.61 64.16 31.01
C LEU A 11 72.93 62.71 31.41
N PHE A 12 73.90 62.49 32.30
CA PHE A 12 74.25 61.15 32.78
C PHE A 12 73.07 60.45 33.45
N TRP A 13 72.39 61.11 34.39
CA TRP A 13 71.21 60.55 35.06
C TRP A 13 70.03 60.35 34.11
N MET A 14 69.82 61.24 33.14
CA MET A 14 68.79 61.08 32.11
C MET A 14 69.07 59.86 31.21
N THR A 15 70.29 59.68 30.72
CA THR A 15 70.64 58.51 29.90
C THR A 15 70.58 57.22 30.71
N LEU A 16 71.01 57.24 31.97
CA LEU A 16 70.94 56.08 32.86
C LEU A 16 69.48 55.67 33.13
N THR A 17 68.62 56.62 33.49
CA THR A 17 67.19 56.37 33.72
C THR A 17 66.47 55.92 32.46
N PHE A 18 66.76 56.53 31.31
CA PHE A 18 66.23 56.10 30.02
C PHE A 18 66.70 54.70 29.62
N GLY A 19 67.97 54.37 29.87
CA GLY A 19 68.53 53.02 29.64
C GLY A 19 67.88 51.96 30.53
N ILE A 20 67.66 52.26 31.82
CA ILE A 20 66.92 51.39 32.75
C ILE A 20 65.48 51.21 32.27
N LEU A 21 64.80 52.28 31.85
CA LEU A 21 63.46 52.22 31.31
C LEU A 21 63.39 51.33 30.07
N LEU A 22 64.31 51.50 29.11
CA LEU A 22 64.39 50.66 27.90
C LEU A 22 64.65 49.20 28.24
N PHE A 23 65.50 48.92 29.22
CA PHE A 23 65.76 47.55 29.67
C PHE A 23 64.50 46.91 30.28
N ILE A 24 63.77 47.67 31.11
CA ILE A 24 62.50 47.23 31.70
C ILE A 24 61.45 47.02 30.60
N LEU A 25 61.28 47.97 29.67
CA LEU A 25 60.33 47.83 28.56
C LEU A 25 60.68 46.64 27.65
N GLY A 26 61.95 46.49 27.28
CA GLY A 26 62.41 45.39 26.44
C GLY A 26 62.19 44.03 27.09
N LYS A 27 62.45 43.91 28.40
CA LYS A 27 62.27 42.64 29.14
C LYS A 27 60.80 42.34 29.45
N TYR A 28 60.01 43.35 29.83
CA TYR A 28 58.65 43.14 30.36
C TYR A 28 57.53 43.40 29.35
N ALA A 29 57.68 44.33 28.40
CA ALA A 29 56.62 44.67 27.44
C ALA A 29 56.68 43.82 26.16
N TRP A 30 57.86 43.35 25.74
CA TRP A 30 58.00 42.57 24.50
C TRP A 30 57.26 41.23 24.55
N LYS A 31 57.42 40.50 25.67
CA LYS A 31 56.81 39.18 25.88
C LYS A 31 55.26 39.21 25.82
N PRO A 32 54.53 40.10 26.52
CA PRO A 32 53.07 40.16 26.45
C PRO A 32 52.57 40.63 25.08
N ILE A 33 53.25 41.56 24.41
CA ILE A 33 52.85 42.01 23.06
C ILE A 33 52.93 40.87 22.06
N MET A 34 54.05 40.14 22.03
CA MET A 34 54.20 39.01 21.12
C MET A 34 53.21 37.89 21.44
N LYS A 35 52.93 37.65 22.73
CA LYS A 35 51.92 36.69 23.16
C LYS A 35 50.52 37.04 22.63
N MET A 36 50.09 38.30 22.77
CA MET A 36 48.78 38.73 22.25
C MET A 36 48.70 38.62 20.72
N LEU A 37 49.80 38.89 20.02
CA LEU A 37 49.84 38.76 18.56
C LEU A 37 49.71 37.30 18.12
N HIS A 38 50.45 36.38 18.76
CA HIS A 38 50.34 34.95 18.51
C HIS A 38 48.97 34.39 18.88
N GLU A 39 48.39 34.79 20.01
CA GLU A 39 47.03 34.38 20.39
C GLU A 39 46.00 34.83 19.35
N ARG A 40 46.17 36.03 18.78
CA ARG A 40 45.30 36.54 17.72
C ARG A 40 45.49 35.75 16.42
N GLU A 41 46.73 35.48 16.04
CA GLU A 41 47.07 34.69 14.86
C GLU A 41 46.47 33.27 14.96
N GLU A 42 46.70 32.60 16.09
CA GLU A 42 46.17 31.25 16.36
C GLU A 42 44.64 31.24 16.38
N SER A 43 44.01 32.26 16.96
CA SER A 43 42.54 32.40 16.96
C SER A 43 41.98 32.55 15.55
N ILE A 44 42.61 33.37 14.70
CA ILE A 44 42.19 33.57 13.31
C ILE A 44 42.37 32.27 12.52
N ASP A 45 43.51 31.60 12.66
CA ASP A 45 43.78 30.34 11.98
C ASP A 45 42.77 29.26 12.39
N LYS A 46 42.50 29.12 13.70
CA LYS A 46 41.45 28.21 14.20
C LYS A 46 40.07 28.55 13.66
N ALA A 47 39.71 29.83 13.61
CA ALA A 47 38.41 30.26 13.10
C ALA A 47 38.26 29.98 11.60
N LEU A 48 39.33 30.18 10.81
CA LEU A 48 39.35 29.86 9.38
C LEU A 48 39.26 28.35 9.14
N ASN A 49 40.06 27.56 9.84
CA ASN A 49 40.02 26.10 9.75
C ASN A 49 38.64 25.55 10.13
N ALA A 50 38.05 26.05 11.22
CA ALA A 50 36.70 25.66 11.63
C ALA A 50 35.63 26.03 10.58
N ALA A 51 35.77 27.19 9.91
CA ALA A 51 34.86 27.60 8.85
C ALA A 51 35.01 26.73 7.59
N GLU A 52 36.23 26.34 7.22
CA GLU A 52 36.48 25.43 6.11
C GLU A 52 35.93 24.02 6.39
N ASP A 53 36.15 23.51 7.59
CA ASP A 53 35.63 22.20 8.01
C ASP A 53 34.09 22.21 8.03
N ALA A 54 33.48 23.25 8.59
CA ALA A 54 32.01 23.40 8.59
C ALA A 54 31.45 23.46 7.17
N LYS A 55 32.13 24.17 6.25
CA LYS A 55 31.73 24.23 4.84
C LYS A 55 31.86 22.86 4.16
N LYS A 56 32.92 22.11 4.43
CA LYS A 56 33.15 20.77 3.89
C LYS A 56 32.11 19.78 4.41
N GLU A 57 31.80 19.84 5.69
CA GLU A 57 30.76 19.01 6.31
C GLU A 57 29.38 19.35 5.74
N MET A 58 29.05 20.64 5.59
CA MET A 58 27.80 21.08 4.97
C MET A 58 27.67 20.56 3.53
N LEU A 59 28.74 20.62 2.72
CA LEU A 59 28.74 20.08 1.36
C LEU A 59 28.53 18.57 1.36
N LYS A 60 29.16 17.84 2.28
CA LYS A 60 28.98 16.39 2.44
C LYS A 60 27.55 16.05 2.85
N LEU A 61 26.97 16.78 3.81
CA LEU A 61 25.57 16.61 4.23
C LEU A 61 24.62 16.89 3.07
N LYS A 62 24.87 17.95 2.29
CA LYS A 62 24.03 18.29 1.14
C LYS A 62 24.06 17.19 0.08
N ALA A 63 25.25 16.70 -0.28
CA ALA A 63 25.39 15.60 -1.22
C ALA A 63 24.70 14.32 -0.71
N GLY A 64 24.86 13.99 0.58
CA GLY A 64 24.20 12.85 1.21
C GLY A 64 22.67 12.98 1.21
N ASN A 65 22.14 14.17 1.48
CA ASN A 65 20.70 14.44 1.41
C ASN A 65 20.16 14.35 -0.02
N GLU A 66 20.88 14.87 -1.01
CA GLU A 66 20.49 14.76 -2.42
C GLU A 66 20.45 13.29 -2.87
N GLN A 67 21.43 12.48 -2.44
CA GLN A 67 21.44 11.04 -2.70
C GLN A 67 20.28 10.33 -2.00
N LEU A 68 20.05 10.58 -0.71
CA LEU A 68 18.91 10.03 0.05
C LEU A 68 17.57 10.38 -0.59
N LEU A 69 17.40 11.61 -1.09
CA LEU A 69 16.18 12.02 -1.78
C LEU A 69 16.01 11.30 -3.11
N LEU A 70 17.09 10.98 -3.82
CA LEU A 70 17.05 10.21 -5.05
C LEU A 70 16.66 8.75 -4.76
N GLU A 71 17.34 8.12 -3.80
CA GLU A 71 17.04 6.74 -3.36
C GLU A 71 15.59 6.62 -2.87
N ALA A 72 15.10 7.56 -2.07
CA ALA A 72 13.72 7.57 -1.60
C ALA A 72 12.69 7.73 -2.75
N LYS A 73 13.02 8.48 -3.80
CA LYS A 73 12.17 8.61 -4.99
C LYS A 73 12.15 7.32 -5.79
N GLU A 74 13.30 6.68 -5.98
CA GLU A 74 13.40 5.40 -6.68
C GLU A 74 12.64 4.29 -5.95
N GLU A 75 12.80 4.21 -4.63
CA GLU A 75 12.07 3.25 -3.79
C GLU A 75 10.56 3.50 -3.83
N ARG A 76 10.12 4.77 -3.73
CA ARG A 76 8.71 5.14 -3.89
C ARG A 76 8.16 4.70 -5.24
N ASP A 77 8.89 4.95 -6.32
CA ASP A 77 8.45 4.62 -7.68
C ASP A 77 8.40 3.10 -7.90
N ALA A 78 9.35 2.36 -7.32
CA ALA A 78 9.32 0.90 -7.28
C ALA A 78 8.10 0.38 -6.50
N LEU A 79 7.83 0.92 -5.32
CA LEU A 79 6.67 0.57 -4.50
C LEU A 79 5.35 0.85 -5.23
N LEU A 80 5.22 2.00 -5.88
CA LEU A 80 4.03 2.35 -6.67
C LEU A 80 3.83 1.42 -7.86
N ARG A 81 4.92 1.03 -8.54
CA ARG A 81 4.87 0.07 -9.64
C ARG A 81 4.40 -1.31 -9.15
N ASP A 82 4.94 -1.77 -8.03
CA ASP A 82 4.59 -3.08 -7.48
C ASP A 82 3.15 -3.08 -6.94
N ALA A 83 2.71 -2.00 -6.28
CA ALA A 83 1.31 -1.83 -5.88
C ALA A 83 0.36 -1.88 -7.09
N ARG A 84 0.73 -1.27 -8.23
CA ARG A 84 -0.07 -1.36 -9.47
C ARG A 84 -0.14 -2.79 -10.01
N LYS A 85 0.97 -3.53 -9.99
CA LYS A 85 1.00 -4.94 -10.41
C LYS A 85 0.13 -5.80 -9.52
N VAL A 86 0.22 -5.64 -8.20
CA VAL A 86 -0.62 -6.36 -7.23
C VAL A 86 -2.09 -6.02 -7.45
N LYS A 87 -2.43 -4.74 -7.64
CA LYS A 87 -3.79 -4.32 -7.97
C LYS A 87 -4.33 -5.02 -9.21
N GLU A 88 -3.55 -5.06 -10.29
CA GLU A 88 -3.95 -5.72 -11.53
C GLU A 88 -4.14 -7.23 -11.33
N SER A 89 -3.22 -7.87 -10.61
CA SER A 89 -3.32 -9.30 -10.27
C SER A 89 -4.58 -9.60 -9.46
N ILE A 90 -4.93 -8.77 -8.48
CA ILE A 90 -6.15 -8.93 -7.67
C ILE A 90 -7.39 -8.78 -8.54
N ILE A 91 -7.41 -7.80 -9.46
CA ILE A 91 -8.54 -7.59 -10.37
C ILE A 91 -8.73 -8.81 -11.28
N GLU A 92 -7.65 -9.33 -11.86
CA GLU A 92 -7.70 -10.49 -12.74
C GLU A 92 -8.10 -11.76 -11.98
N GLU A 93 -7.57 -11.98 -10.77
CA GLU A 93 -7.98 -13.09 -9.92
C GLU A 93 -9.47 -12.98 -9.52
N ALA A 94 -9.94 -11.78 -9.18
CA ALA A 94 -11.34 -11.55 -8.85
C ALA A 94 -12.26 -11.79 -10.05
N ARG A 95 -11.86 -11.36 -11.25
CA ARG A 95 -12.59 -11.63 -12.50
C ARG A 95 -12.63 -13.12 -12.82
N ALA A 96 -11.51 -13.83 -12.67
CA ALA A 96 -11.46 -15.27 -12.88
C ALA A 96 -12.42 -16.01 -11.92
N LYS A 97 -12.36 -15.69 -10.62
CA LYS A 97 -13.27 -16.25 -9.60
C LYS A 97 -14.73 -15.91 -9.87
N ALA A 98 -15.03 -14.67 -10.29
CA ALA A 98 -16.39 -14.26 -10.63
C ALA A 98 -16.94 -15.03 -11.83
N ASN A 99 -16.12 -15.25 -12.86
CA ASN A 99 -16.52 -16.04 -14.03
C ASN A 99 -16.72 -17.52 -13.68
N GLU A 100 -15.85 -18.09 -12.85
CA GLU A 100 -16.00 -19.46 -12.34
C GLU A 100 -17.31 -19.63 -11.56
N GLU A 101 -17.59 -18.72 -10.62
CA GLU A 101 -18.83 -18.75 -9.84
C GLU A 101 -20.07 -18.53 -10.72
N ALA A 102 -20.01 -17.61 -11.69
CA ALA A 102 -21.09 -17.39 -12.65
C ALA A 102 -21.38 -18.64 -13.47
N ASN A 103 -20.35 -19.34 -13.94
CA ASN A 103 -20.51 -20.61 -14.67
C ASN A 103 -21.16 -21.68 -13.77
N ARG A 104 -20.71 -21.78 -12.51
CA ARG A 104 -21.30 -22.70 -11.53
C ARG A 104 -22.78 -22.41 -11.28
N ILE A 105 -23.14 -21.14 -11.14
CA ILE A 105 -24.54 -20.72 -10.98
C ILE A 105 -25.37 -21.10 -12.21
N ILE A 106 -24.86 -20.88 -13.42
CA ILE A 106 -25.56 -21.24 -14.66
C ILE A 106 -25.73 -22.75 -14.78
N GLU A 107 -24.72 -23.54 -14.43
CA GLU A 107 -24.78 -25.00 -14.43
C GLU A 107 -25.83 -25.51 -13.44
N ASN A 108 -25.79 -25.04 -12.19
CA ASN A 108 -26.79 -25.36 -11.17
C ASN A 108 -28.21 -24.95 -11.61
N ALA A 109 -28.36 -23.78 -12.24
CA ALA A 109 -29.65 -23.34 -12.75
C ALA A 109 -30.17 -24.25 -13.87
N ARG A 110 -29.29 -24.72 -14.78
CA ARG A 110 -29.66 -25.67 -15.82
C ARG A 110 -30.08 -27.01 -15.24
N GLU A 111 -29.38 -27.51 -14.23
CA GLU A 111 -29.77 -28.74 -13.52
C GLU A 111 -31.14 -28.59 -12.87
N SER A 112 -31.37 -27.51 -12.11
CA SER A 112 -32.67 -27.22 -11.50
C SER A 112 -33.80 -27.14 -12.54
N ILE A 113 -33.57 -26.48 -13.68
CA ILE A 113 -34.54 -26.43 -14.78
C ILE A 113 -34.84 -27.83 -15.33
N GLN A 114 -33.84 -28.71 -15.44
CA GLN A 114 -34.09 -30.08 -15.88
C GLN A 114 -34.93 -30.86 -14.87
N TYR A 115 -34.64 -30.72 -13.58
CA TYR A 115 -35.45 -31.35 -12.52
C TYR A 115 -36.88 -30.83 -12.52
N GLU A 116 -37.08 -29.52 -12.61
CA GLU A 116 -38.41 -28.91 -12.68
C GLU A 116 -39.19 -29.36 -13.92
N LYS A 117 -38.52 -29.47 -15.08
CA LYS A 117 -39.14 -30.00 -16.30
C LYS A 117 -39.60 -31.44 -16.12
N LEU A 118 -38.79 -32.30 -15.49
CA LEU A 118 -39.17 -33.69 -15.22
C LEU A 118 -40.34 -33.75 -14.23
N ALA A 119 -40.34 -32.92 -13.19
CA ALA A 119 -41.44 -32.81 -12.24
C ALA A 119 -42.73 -32.36 -12.93
N ALA A 120 -42.68 -31.33 -13.78
CA ALA A 120 -43.82 -30.85 -14.55
C ALA A 120 -44.38 -31.92 -15.52
N ILE A 121 -43.51 -32.70 -16.18
CA ILE A 121 -43.94 -33.80 -17.04
C ILE A 121 -44.65 -34.89 -16.22
N ASN A 122 -44.15 -35.22 -15.03
CA ASN A 122 -44.80 -36.20 -14.17
C ASN A 122 -46.15 -35.70 -13.65
N ASP A 123 -46.24 -34.43 -13.27
CA ASP A 123 -47.51 -33.83 -12.86
C ASP A 123 -48.53 -33.85 -14.01
N LEU A 124 -48.11 -33.50 -15.22
CA LEU A 124 -48.95 -33.54 -16.41
C LEU A 124 -49.43 -34.97 -16.74
N LYS A 125 -48.58 -35.99 -16.57
CA LYS A 125 -48.98 -37.41 -16.71
C LYS A 125 -50.05 -37.80 -15.68
N ASN A 126 -49.91 -37.36 -14.43
CA ASN A 126 -50.90 -37.64 -13.39
C ASN A 126 -52.25 -36.96 -13.70
N GLN A 127 -52.22 -35.71 -14.16
CA GLN A 127 -53.43 -35.00 -14.59
C GLN A 127 -54.11 -35.70 -15.77
N ILE A 128 -53.35 -36.13 -16.78
CA ILE A 128 -53.91 -36.89 -17.92
C ILE A 128 -54.52 -38.21 -17.46
N ALA A 129 -53.87 -38.93 -16.54
CA ALA A 129 -54.39 -40.19 -16.01
C ALA A 129 -55.73 -39.97 -15.29
N SER A 130 -55.83 -38.91 -14.47
CA SER A 130 -57.08 -38.53 -13.79
C SER A 130 -58.19 -38.19 -14.80
N ILE A 131 -57.90 -37.35 -15.80
CA ILE A 131 -58.87 -36.98 -16.84
C ILE A 131 -59.31 -38.21 -17.64
N SER A 132 -58.38 -39.14 -17.92
CA SER A 132 -58.69 -40.37 -18.66
C SER A 132 -59.63 -41.28 -17.86
N ILE A 133 -59.45 -41.38 -16.54
CA ILE A 133 -60.36 -42.11 -15.65
C ILE A 133 -61.74 -41.43 -15.63
N GLU A 134 -61.81 -40.11 -15.47
CA GLU A 134 -63.09 -39.38 -15.49
C GLU A 134 -63.85 -39.55 -16.81
N ILE A 135 -63.15 -39.52 -17.95
CA ILE A 135 -63.75 -39.77 -19.27
C ILE A 135 -64.24 -41.21 -19.37
N ALA A 136 -63.43 -42.18 -18.93
CA ALA A 136 -63.81 -43.60 -18.92
C ALA A 136 -65.04 -43.83 -18.04
N GLU A 137 -65.11 -43.25 -16.84
CA GLU A 137 -66.27 -43.32 -15.94
C GLU A 137 -67.53 -42.72 -16.58
N LYS A 138 -67.44 -41.54 -17.21
CA LYS A 138 -68.58 -40.94 -17.93
C LYS A 138 -69.05 -41.80 -19.09
N LEU A 139 -68.13 -42.35 -19.88
CA LEU A 139 -68.46 -43.21 -21.02
C LEU A 139 -69.10 -44.53 -20.54
N LEU A 140 -68.54 -45.16 -19.51
CA LEU A 140 -69.09 -46.37 -18.90
C LEU A 140 -70.49 -46.10 -18.32
N GLY A 141 -70.66 -44.96 -17.65
CA GLY A 141 -71.95 -44.52 -17.11
C GLY A 141 -73.01 -44.33 -18.19
N GLN A 142 -72.65 -43.75 -19.35
CA GLN A 142 -73.55 -43.67 -20.50
C GLN A 142 -73.87 -45.04 -21.09
N GLU A 143 -72.88 -45.92 -21.25
CA GLU A 143 -73.10 -47.24 -21.82
C GLU A 143 -73.92 -48.17 -20.92
N LEU A 144 -73.72 -48.09 -19.60
CA LEU A 144 -74.48 -48.83 -18.59
C LEU A 144 -75.90 -48.29 -18.39
N SER A 145 -76.21 -47.08 -18.89
CA SER A 145 -77.57 -46.53 -18.90
C SER A 145 -78.48 -47.23 -19.91
N ASN A 146 -77.90 -47.99 -20.86
CA ASN A 146 -78.65 -48.82 -21.81
C ASN A 146 -78.80 -50.26 -21.28
N LYS A 147 -80.05 -50.66 -21.00
CA LYS A 147 -80.41 -52.00 -20.48
C LYS A 147 -79.92 -53.16 -21.35
N GLU A 148 -79.86 -53.01 -22.67
CA GLU A 148 -79.40 -54.08 -23.58
C GLU A 148 -77.89 -54.28 -23.45
N LYS A 149 -77.11 -53.20 -23.45
CA LYS A 149 -75.65 -53.25 -23.31
C LYS A 149 -75.19 -53.72 -21.93
N GLN A 150 -75.94 -53.38 -20.88
CA GLN A 150 -75.68 -53.87 -19.53
C GLN A 150 -75.85 -55.40 -19.44
N LYS A 151 -76.87 -55.95 -20.12
CA LYS A 151 -77.11 -57.40 -20.19
C LYS A 151 -76.00 -58.12 -20.97
N GLU A 152 -75.58 -57.54 -22.09
CA GLU A 152 -74.45 -58.05 -22.92
C GLU A 152 -73.12 -58.05 -22.14
N LEU A 153 -72.81 -56.97 -21.42
CA LEU A 153 -71.61 -56.87 -20.58
C LEU A 153 -71.60 -57.93 -19.47
N THR A 154 -72.76 -58.17 -18.83
CA THR A 154 -72.91 -59.17 -17.77
C THR A 154 -72.71 -60.59 -18.31
N GLU A 155 -73.26 -60.90 -19.49
CA GLU A 155 -73.04 -62.19 -20.15
C GLU A 155 -71.58 -62.40 -20.58
N LYS A 156 -70.89 -61.34 -21.02
CA LYS A 156 -69.46 -61.37 -21.36
C LYS A 156 -68.57 -61.62 -20.14
N LEU A 157 -68.80 -60.90 -19.04
CA LEU A 157 -68.06 -61.06 -17.78
C LEU A 157 -68.31 -62.44 -17.15
N LEU A 158 -69.55 -62.94 -17.21
CA LEU A 158 -69.89 -64.31 -16.77
C LEU A 158 -69.22 -65.39 -17.64
N LYS A 159 -68.93 -65.11 -18.91
CA LYS A 159 -68.15 -66.00 -19.78
C LYS A 159 -66.66 -65.98 -19.44
N GLU A 160 -66.06 -64.82 -19.18
CA GLU A 160 -64.64 -64.72 -18.81
C GLU A 160 -64.35 -65.32 -17.43
N VAL A 161 -65.22 -65.11 -16.44
CA VAL A 161 -65.06 -65.68 -15.09
C VAL A 161 -65.27 -67.21 -15.08
N LYS A 162 -66.03 -67.75 -16.03
CA LYS A 162 -66.22 -69.21 -16.17
C LYS A 162 -65.07 -69.93 -16.89
N ILE A 163 -64.03 -69.22 -17.32
CA ILE A 163 -62.86 -69.79 -18.03
C ILE A 163 -61.64 -69.98 -17.10
N ASN A 164 -61.80 -69.84 -15.78
CA ASN A 164 -60.88 -70.39 -14.77
C ASN A 164 -61.56 -71.44 -13.91
#